data_AF-A0A251SWJ1-F1
#
_entry.id   AF-A0A251SWJ1-F1
#
_cell.length_a   1.000
_cell.length_b   1.000
_cell.length_c   1.000
_cell.angle_alpha   90.00
_cell.angle_beta   90.00
_cell.angle_gamma   90.00
#
_symmetry.space_group_name_H-M   'P 1'
#
loop_
_entity.id
_entity.type
_entity.pdbx_description
1 polymer ?
#
loop_
_entity_poly.entity_id
_entity_poly.type
_entity_poly.pdbx_seq_one_letter_code
_entity_poly.pdbx_strand_id
1 'polypeptide(L)'
;MAESVLSVVLPLLIEKLVSETSNSIARYKGIDAEIEKCQDSLKLIQRVLADASRKGITDDAVKGWLNDLQHLAYDIDDVLDGWATDAMHREFTHESEGMTSKAQL
;
A
#
# COMPACT_ATOMS: atom_id res chain seq x y z
N MET A 1 -13.14 17.78 3.28
CA MET A 1 -11.67 17.75 3.11
C MET A 1 -11.15 16.32 2.98
N ALA A 2 -11.45 15.41 3.91
CA ALA A 2 -11.01 14.01 3.85
C ALA A 2 -11.30 13.32 2.50
N GLU A 3 -12.48 13.52 1.93
CA GLU A 3 -12.88 12.98 0.63
C GLU A 3 -11.96 13.39 -0.53
N SER A 4 -11.55 14.67 -0.55
CA SER A 4 -10.63 15.19 -1.57
C SER A 4 -9.23 14.63 -1.39
N VAL A 5 -8.75 14.47 -0.16
CA VAL A 5 -7.43 13.88 0.11
C VAL A 5 -7.42 12.41 -0.31
N LEU A 6 -8.45 11.65 0.11
CA LEU A 6 -8.59 10.24 -0.23
C LEU A 6 -8.71 9.98 -1.73
N SER A 7 -9.34 10.88 -2.50
CA SER A 7 -9.40 10.76 -3.96
C SER A 7 -8.02 10.80 -4.64
N VAL A 8 -7.03 11.45 -4.01
CA VAL A 8 -5.65 11.54 -4.51
C VAL A 8 -4.79 10.42 -3.96
N VAL A 9 -4.96 10.06 -2.69
CA VAL A 9 -4.13 9.06 -2.00
C VAL A 9 -4.47 7.63 -2.40
N LEU A 10 -5.75 7.28 -2.53
CA LEU A 10 -6.16 5.91 -2.86
C LEU A 10 -5.61 5.38 -4.19
N PRO A 11 -5.61 6.15 -5.31
CA PRO A 11 -4.96 5.71 -6.54
C PRO A 11 -3.48 5.37 -6.33
N LEU A 12 -2.74 6.22 -5.59
CA LEU A 12 -1.31 6.04 -5.34
C LEU A 12 -1.04 4.78 -4.51
N LEU A 13 -1.88 4.50 -3.51
CA LEU A 13 -1.77 3.27 -2.72
C LEU A 13 -2.04 2.02 -3.56
N ILE A 14 -3.01 2.07 -4.47
CA ILE A 14 -3.30 0.96 -5.39
C ILE A 14 -2.10 0.72 -6.30
N GLU A 15 -1.50 1.78 -6.86
CA GLU A 15 -0.29 1.67 -7.69
C GLU A 15 0.90 1.11 -6.91
N LYS A 16 1.11 1.58 -5.67
CA LYS A 16 2.15 1.09 -4.77
C LYS A 16 1.96 -0.40 -4.47
N LEU A 17 0.74 -0.84 -4.18
CA LEU A 17 0.41 -2.26 -3.99
C LEU A 17 0.74 -3.11 -5.23
N VAL A 18 0.44 -2.62 -6.43
CA VAL A 18 0.77 -3.31 -7.69
C VAL A 18 2.29 -3.42 -7.87
N SER A 19 3.02 -2.33 -7.61
CA SER A 19 4.47 -2.28 -7.70
C SER A 19 5.13 -3.25 -6.72
N GLU A 20 4.71 -3.23 -5.44
CA GLU A 20 5.23 -4.13 -4.42
C GLU A 20 4.92 -5.59 -4.75
N THR A 21 3.72 -5.88 -5.27
CA THR A 21 3.38 -7.23 -5.77
C THR A 21 4.35 -7.72 -6.84
N SER A 22 4.71 -6.84 -7.76
CA SER A 22 5.65 -7.17 -8.84
C SER A 22 7.10 -7.33 -8.34
N ASN A 23 7.49 -6.63 -7.27
CA ASN A 23 8.88 -6.56 -6.81
C ASN A 23 9.23 -7.53 -5.67
N SER A 24 8.32 -7.80 -4.73
CA SER A 24 8.67 -8.41 -3.44
C SER A 24 8.04 -9.79 -3.16
N ILE A 25 7.16 -10.32 -4.03
CA ILE A 25 6.19 -11.33 -3.58
C ILE A 25 6.47 -12.79 -3.98
N ALA A 26 7.59 -13.07 -4.64
CA ALA A 26 7.98 -14.46 -4.88
C ALA A 26 8.27 -15.28 -3.58
N ARG A 27 8.26 -14.66 -2.38
CA ARG A 27 8.79 -15.27 -1.14
C ARG A 27 7.78 -15.60 -0.04
N TYR A 28 6.56 -15.02 -0.03
CA TYR A 28 5.53 -15.33 0.99
C TYR A 28 4.29 -15.96 0.36
N LYS A 29 4.08 -17.26 0.59
CA LYS A 29 2.87 -17.95 0.08
C LYS A 29 1.61 -17.28 0.61
N GLY A 30 0.76 -16.81 -0.30
CA GLY A 30 -0.58 -16.29 0.02
C GLY A 30 -0.68 -14.78 0.19
N ILE A 31 0.44 -14.05 0.21
CA ILE A 31 0.40 -12.58 0.35
C ILE A 31 -0.14 -11.89 -0.91
N ASP A 32 0.06 -12.49 -2.09
CA ASP A 32 -0.57 -12.06 -3.36
C ASP A 32 -2.09 -11.94 -3.22
N ALA A 33 -2.72 -12.96 -2.63
CA ALA A 33 -4.17 -13.01 -2.47
C ALA A 33 -4.66 -11.95 -1.47
N GLU A 34 -3.89 -11.66 -0.43
CA GLU A 34 -4.24 -10.61 0.53
C GLU A 34 -4.04 -9.21 -0.05
N ILE A 35 -3.05 -9.02 -0.93
CA ILE A 35 -2.87 -7.75 -1.64
C ILE A 35 -3.94 -7.54 -2.71
N GLU A 36 -4.32 -8.58 -3.44
CA GLU A 36 -5.44 -8.51 -4.39
C GLU A 36 -6.74 -8.12 -3.68
N LYS A 37 -7.04 -8.74 -2.53
CA LYS A 37 -8.18 -8.35 -1.67
C LYS A 37 -8.09 -6.91 -1.18
N CYS A 38 -6.89 -6.46 -0.81
CA CYS A 38 -6.66 -5.08 -0.38
C CYS A 38 -6.93 -4.09 -1.52
N GLN A 39 -6.39 -4.36 -2.72
CA GLN A 39 -6.64 -3.55 -3.91
C GLN A 39 -8.13 -3.46 -4.24
N ASP A 40 -8.86 -4.58 -4.18
CA ASP A 40 -10.29 -4.59 -4.48
C ASP A 40 -11.11 -3.82 -3.44
N SER A 41 -10.71 -3.89 -2.17
CA SER A 41 -11.32 -3.10 -1.11
C SER A 41 -11.08 -1.60 -1.32
N LEU A 42 -9.85 -1.19 -1.68
CA LEU A 42 -9.51 0.20 -1.98
C LEU A 42 -10.26 0.74 -3.20
N LYS A 43 -10.44 -0.07 -4.25
CA LYS A 43 -11.26 0.27 -5.43
C LYS A 43 -12.72 0.46 -5.06
N LEU A 44 -13.28 -0.39 -4.19
CA LEU A 44 -14.65 -0.25 -3.71
C LEU A 44 -14.82 1.08 -2.96
N ILE A 45 -13.88 1.38 -2.07
CA ILE A 45 -13.84 2.61 -1.30
C ILE A 45 -13.78 3.85 -2.23
N GLN A 46 -12.94 3.82 -3.26
CA GLN A 46 -12.87 4.87 -4.29
C GLN A 46 -14.22 5.14 -4.95
N ARG A 47 -15.00 4.09 -5.24
CA ARG A 47 -16.34 4.24 -5.83
C ARG A 47 -17.33 4.86 -4.84
N VAL A 48 -17.28 4.47 -3.57
CA VAL A 48 -18.12 5.03 -2.51
C VAL A 48 -17.81 6.53 -2.32
N LEU A 49 -16.53 6.90 -2.29
CA LEU A 49 -16.08 8.29 -2.27
C LEU A 49 -16.57 9.09 -3.49
N ALA A 50 -16.43 8.55 -4.69
CA ALA A 50 -16.89 9.23 -5.91
C ALA A 50 -18.42 9.44 -5.90
N ASP A 51 -19.17 8.54 -5.28
CA ASP A 51 -20.61 8.67 -5.11
C ASP A 51 -21.01 9.69 -4.03
N ALA A 52 -20.32 9.65 -2.89
CA ALA A 52 -20.52 10.59 -1.80
C ALA A 52 -20.18 12.03 -2.21
N SER A 53 -19.10 12.23 -2.97
CA SER A 53 -18.67 13.55 -3.44
C SER A 53 -19.66 14.16 -4.41
N ARG A 54 -20.20 13.37 -5.35
CA ARG A 54 -21.26 13.83 -6.27
C ARG A 54 -22.55 14.21 -5.56
N LYS A 55 -22.90 13.50 -4.48
CA LYS A 55 -24.15 13.72 -3.74
C LYS A 55 -24.04 14.85 -2.70
N GLY A 56 -22.82 15.30 -2.42
CA GLY A 56 -22.53 16.28 -1.37
C GLY A 56 -22.61 15.63 0.01
N ILE A 57 -21.48 15.55 0.72
CA ILE A 57 -21.46 14.95 2.05
C ILE A 57 -22.07 15.91 3.07
N THR A 58 -23.27 15.58 3.52
CA THR A 58 -23.97 16.29 4.61
C THR A 58 -24.07 15.44 5.87
N ASP A 59 -24.02 14.11 5.74
CA ASP A 59 -24.17 13.15 6.83
C ASP A 59 -22.88 13.04 7.68
N ASP A 60 -23.03 13.20 8.99
CA ASP A 60 -21.91 13.19 9.93
C ASP A 60 -21.32 11.78 10.16
N ALA A 61 -22.10 10.71 10.01
CA ALA A 61 -21.60 9.35 10.04
C ALA A 61 -20.70 9.06 8.82
N VAL A 62 -21.06 9.60 7.66
CA VAL A 62 -20.21 9.52 6.45
C VAL A 62 -18.90 10.30 6.66
N LYS A 63 -18.95 11.49 7.28
CA LYS A 63 -17.73 12.25 7.60
C LYS A 63 -16.81 11.50 8.58
N GLY A 64 -17.39 10.88 9.61
CA GLY A 64 -16.65 10.05 10.57
C GLY A 64 -15.97 8.86 9.88
N TRP A 65 -16.74 8.10 9.09
CA TRP A 65 -16.20 6.98 8.32
C TRP A 65 -15.07 7.39 7.36
N LEU A 66 -15.17 8.55 6.71
CA LEU A 66 -14.10 9.09 5.87
C LEU A 66 -12.84 9.47 6.63
N ASN A 67 -12.99 9.97 7.85
CA ASN A 67 -11.85 10.27 8.71
C ASN A 67 -11.13 8.98 9.10
N ASP A 68 -11.87 7.94 9.50
CA ASP A 68 -11.29 6.65 9.85
C ASP A 68 -10.59 6.01 8.65
N LEU A 69 -11.19 6.13 7.47
CA LEU A 69 -10.60 5.66 6.22
C LEU A 69 -9.30 6.40 5.86
N GLN A 70 -9.20 7.70 6.17
CA GLN A 70 -7.96 8.45 5.99
C GLN A 70 -6.84 7.92 6.89
N HIS A 71 -7.14 7.57 8.14
CA HIS A 71 -6.15 6.97 9.04
C HIS A 71 -5.70 5.60 8.52
N LEU A 72 -6.65 4.77 8.07
CA LEU A 72 -6.35 3.47 7.48
C LEU A 72 -5.45 3.58 6.23
N ALA A 73 -5.63 4.63 5.42
CA ALA A 73 -4.79 4.86 4.26
C ALA A 73 -3.32 5.12 4.64
N TYR A 74 -3.07 5.85 5.74
CA TYR A 74 -1.72 6.05 6.27
C TYR A 74 -1.14 4.75 6.84
N ASP A 75 -1.93 3.98 7.58
CA ASP A 75 -1.48 2.69 8.13
C ASP A 75 -1.04 1.72 7.00
N ILE A 76 -1.77 1.70 5.88
CA ILE A 76 -1.39 0.89 4.70
C ILE A 76 -0.10 1.41 4.07
N ASP A 77 0.06 2.73 3.92
CA ASP A 77 1.26 3.33 3.33
C ASP A 77 2.53 2.99 4.13
N ASP A 78 2.44 3.10 5.46
CA ASP A 78 3.50 2.78 6.41
C ASP A 78 3.91 1.31 6.35
N VAL A 79 2.94 0.40 6.26
CA VAL A 79 3.21 -1.04 6.12
C VAL A 79 3.93 -1.33 4.79
N LEU A 80 3.50 -0.69 3.71
CA LEU A 80 4.13 -0.86 2.39
C LEU A 80 5.55 -0.29 2.35
N ASP A 81 5.81 0.85 2.99
CA ASP A 81 7.17 1.40 3.12
C ASP A 81 8.08 0.50 3.95
N GLY A 82 7.55 -0.14 4.99
CA GLY A 82 8.26 -1.16 5.76
C GLY A 82 8.72 -2.33 4.88
N TRP A 83 7.83 -2.86 4.04
CA TRP A 83 8.17 -3.95 3.12
C TRP A 83 9.20 -3.54 2.07
N ALA A 84 9.07 -2.35 1.48
CA ALA A 84 10.04 -1.82 0.52
C ALA A 84 11.43 -1.66 1.15
N THR A 85 11.48 -1.16 2.39
CA THR A 85 12.74 -1.00 3.15
C THR A 85 13.39 -2.35 3.45
N ASP A 86 12.61 -3.33 3.90
CA ASP A 86 13.09 -4.69 4.17
C ASP A 86 13.61 -5.38 2.90
N ALA A 87 12.97 -5.14 1.74
CA ALA A 87 13.42 -5.65 0.46
C ALA A 87 14.78 -5.06 0.07
N MET A 88 14.96 -3.73 0.18
CA MET A 88 16.21 -3.04 -0.13
C MET A 88 17.37 -3.46 0.78
N HIS A 89 17.14 -3.57 2.10
CA HIS A 89 18.17 -4.00 3.05
C HIS A 89 18.73 -5.38 2.72
N ARG A 90 17.89 -6.28 2.19
CA ARG A 90 18.30 -7.65 1.84
C ARG A 90 19.09 -7.74 0.54
N GLU A 91 18.82 -6.90 -0.46
CA GLU A 91 19.67 -6.81 -1.66
C GLU A 91 21.10 -6.39 -1.29
N PHE A 92 21.23 -5.41 -0.38
CA PHE A 92 22.54 -4.95 0.07
C PHE A 92 23.33 -6.02 0.84
N THR A 93 22.66 -6.88 1.62
CA THR A 93 23.34 -8.00 2.31
C THR A 93 23.77 -9.12 1.36
N HIS A 94 23.07 -9.31 0.23
CA HIS A 94 23.38 -10.38 -0.72
C HIS A 94 24.58 -10.05 -1.63
N GLU A 95 24.95 -8.76 -1.78
CA GLU A 95 26.19 -8.33 -2.45
C GLU A 95 27.42 -8.42 -1.53
N SER A 96 27.26 -8.22 -0.22
CA SER A 96 28.39 -8.26 0.74
C SER A 96 28.98 -9.67 0.94
N GLU A 97 28.18 -10.74 0.79
CA GLU A 97 28.65 -12.12 0.97
C GLU A 97 29.36 -12.69 -0.29
N GLY A 98 29.22 -12.05 -1.45
CA GLY A 98 29.91 -12.44 -2.69
C GLY A 98 31.38 -12.00 -2.77
N MET A 99 31.80 -11.04 -1.94
CA MET A 99 33.14 -10.40 -2.02
C MET A 99 34.18 -10.97 -1.05
N THR A 100 33.80 -11.78 -0.07
CA THR A 100 34.76 -12.33 0.93
C THR A 100 35.36 -13.69 0.56
N SER A 101 34.80 -14.39 -0.44
CA SER A 101 35.26 -15.73 -0.82
C SER A 101 36.38 -15.79 -1.88
N LYS A 102 36.97 -14.66 -2.30
CA LYS A 102 38.06 -14.64 -3.31
C LYS A 102 39.41 -14.12 -2.80
N ALA A 103 39.57 -13.83 -1.51
CA ALA A 103 40.83 -13.34 -0.95
C ALA A 103 41.66 -14.42 -0.20
N GLN A 104 41.28 -15.69 -0.29
CA GLN A 104 42.06 -16.80 0.26
C GLN A 104 42.17 -17.95 -0.74
N LEU A 105 43.06 -17.80 -1.72
CA LEU A 105 43.77 -18.90 -2.40
C LEU A 105 45.10 -18.36 -2.94
#